data_AF-A0A949FZK7-F1
#
_entry.id   AF-A0A949FZK7-F1
#
_cell.length_a   1.000
_cell.length_b   1.000
_cell.length_c   1.000
_cell.angle_alpha   90.00
_cell.angle_beta   90.00
_cell.angle_gamma   90.00
#
_symmetry.space_group_name_H-M   'P 1'
#
loop_
_entity.id
_entity.type
_entity.pdbx_description
1 polymer ?
#
loop_
_entity_poly.entity_id
_entity_poly.type
_entity_poly.pdbx_seq_one_letter_code
_entity_poly.pdbx_strand_id
1 'polypeptide(L)'
;MRLPRFLGKKRGHRRTGSQVWGSFGEAVFYAALVAAGLCFAGLLITGSLGIGQEATGLPWARWWLWLVSLLIPGALLAFGAAGLVRIVRGWGKSEERRAAAEGLANLIESMAPPEDGSRRPPGVPACEDLVNSPGTILRYRLPIESPESWTLVGMGLFALLWNAVLGVLAVGAGLDLLSGRVEWVLLAVLVPFLAVGVAAVVLFVRRLFLTTAVGTTQLEISDHPLLPGRSYDVLLAQGGSGVFVSLTLTLEVEEMASFRQGTDTRTERIIVWRELVKEWKDVQITPGVRFETHVTVAIPAGAMHSFASEHNAVRWRIVVAGRPERRPAFTRVFPLVVHPAIGDTHAGLQSLAAADEVLR
;
A
#
# COMPACT_ATOMS: atom_id res chain seq x y z
N MET A 1 0.63 2.64 36.60
CA MET A 1 1.25 2.45 35.26
C MET A 1 0.28 1.64 34.41
N ARG A 2 -0.28 2.24 33.34
CA ARG A 2 -1.27 1.57 32.47
C ARG A 2 -0.53 0.80 31.38
N LEU A 3 -0.76 -0.52 31.31
CA LEU A 3 -0.20 -1.39 30.28
C LEU A 3 -0.54 -0.88 28.85
N PRO A 4 0.40 -0.91 27.90
CA PRO A 4 0.11 -0.56 26.51
C PRO A 4 -0.86 -1.59 25.90
N ARG A 5 -1.92 -1.11 25.25
CA ARG A 5 -2.96 -1.96 24.65
C ARG A 5 -2.49 -2.47 23.28
N PHE A 6 -2.01 -3.71 23.25
CA PHE A 6 -1.48 -4.41 22.08
C PHE A 6 -2.51 -4.74 20.98
N LEU A 7 -3.80 -4.59 21.25
CA LEU A 7 -4.87 -4.95 20.32
C LEU A 7 -5.82 -3.76 20.14
N GLY A 8 -5.85 -3.22 18.92
CA GLY A 8 -6.88 -2.28 18.49
C GLY A 8 -8.24 -2.95 18.66
N LYS A 9 -9.03 -2.46 19.61
CA LYS A 9 -10.39 -2.97 19.84
C LYS A 9 -11.25 -2.53 18.64
N LYS A 10 -11.56 -3.45 17.73
CA LYS A 10 -12.53 -3.27 16.65
C LYS A 10 -13.88 -2.85 17.27
N ARG A 11 -14.28 -1.59 17.07
CA ARG A 11 -15.64 -1.10 17.35
C ARG A 11 -16.30 -0.79 16.00
N GLY A 12 -17.08 -1.74 15.48
CA GLY A 12 -17.85 -1.57 14.23
C GLY A 12 -17.00 -1.37 12.97
N HIS A 13 -17.53 -0.58 12.02
CA HIS A 13 -16.92 -0.28 10.71
C HIS A 13 -15.70 0.67 10.75
N ARG A 14 -15.24 1.06 11.94
CA ARG A 14 -14.13 2.00 12.12
C ARG A 14 -12.79 1.26 12.11
N ARG A 15 -11.93 1.54 11.13
CA ARG A 15 -10.52 1.09 11.11
C ARG A 15 -9.62 2.22 11.61
N THR A 16 -9.31 2.22 12.91
CA THR A 16 -8.22 3.03 13.46
C THR A 16 -6.90 2.29 13.26
N GLY A 17 -6.21 2.55 12.16
CA GLY A 17 -4.79 2.16 12.03
C GLY A 17 -3.95 3.24 12.69
N SER A 18 -3.24 2.95 13.79
CA SER A 18 -2.33 3.95 14.35
C SER A 18 -1.05 4.00 13.50
N GLN A 19 -0.73 5.17 12.97
CA GLN A 19 0.52 5.50 12.28
C GLN A 19 1.77 5.03 13.06
N VAL A 20 1.66 4.95 14.39
CA VAL A 20 2.67 4.41 15.33
C VAL A 20 3.08 2.96 15.03
N TRP A 21 2.18 2.11 14.53
CA TRP A 21 2.54 0.72 14.18
C TRP A 21 3.28 0.64 12.84
N GLY A 22 2.98 1.54 11.90
CA GLY A 22 3.73 1.68 10.65
C GLY A 22 5.16 2.13 10.92
N SER A 23 5.33 3.17 11.75
CA SER A 23 6.65 3.67 12.14
C SER A 23 7.42 2.69 13.03
N PHE A 24 6.74 1.90 13.87
CA PHE A 24 7.38 0.83 14.63
C PHE A 24 7.92 -0.28 13.72
N GLY A 25 7.14 -0.71 12.72
CA GLY A 25 7.61 -1.70 11.74
C GLY A 25 8.80 -1.20 10.93
N GLU A 26 8.78 0.07 10.52
CA GLU A 26 9.89 0.73 9.83
C GLU A 26 11.14 0.84 10.71
N ALA A 27 10.98 1.17 11.99
CA ALA A 27 12.07 1.24 12.96
C ALA A 27 12.70 -0.14 13.23
N VAL A 28 11.89 -1.19 13.38
CA VAL A 28 12.36 -2.58 13.54
C VAL A 28 13.13 -3.03 12.29
N PHE A 29 12.66 -2.66 11.09
CA PHE A 29 13.36 -2.96 9.84
C PHE A 29 14.75 -2.31 9.77
N TYR A 30 14.86 -1.02 10.05
CA TYR A 30 16.16 -0.33 10.04
C TYR A 30 17.09 -0.79 11.16
N ALA A 31 16.55 -1.11 12.34
CA ALA A 31 17.32 -1.70 13.43
C ALA A 31 17.88 -3.10 13.05
N ALA A 32 17.10 -3.91 12.34
CA ALA A 32 17.56 -5.19 11.83
C ALA A 32 18.69 -5.05 10.80
N LEU A 33 18.62 -4.05 9.91
CA LEU A 33 19.71 -3.75 8.96
C LEU A 33 21.01 -3.35 9.67
N VAL A 34 20.92 -2.51 10.71
CA VAL A 34 22.09 -2.14 11.52
C VAL A 34 22.66 -3.34 12.25
N ALA A 35 21.81 -4.16 12.88
CA ALA A 35 22.24 -5.36 13.58
C ALA A 35 22.93 -6.36 12.63
N ALA A 36 22.36 -6.58 11.44
CA ALA A 36 22.97 -7.43 10.41
C ALA A 36 24.32 -6.87 9.93
N GLY A 37 24.41 -5.55 9.70
CA GLY A 37 25.66 -4.88 9.32
C GLY A 37 26.73 -4.98 10.41
N LEU A 38 26.37 -4.84 11.69
CA LEU A 38 27.27 -5.01 12.84
C LEU A 38 27.74 -6.46 12.99
N CYS A 39 26.84 -7.44 12.86
CA CYS A 39 27.21 -8.86 12.89
C CYS A 39 28.17 -9.21 11.75
N PHE A 40 27.90 -8.74 10.53
CA PHE A 40 28.75 -8.98 9.37
C PHE A 40 30.12 -8.29 9.51
N ALA A 41 30.14 -7.05 10.00
CA ALA A 41 31.39 -6.35 10.32
C ALA A 41 32.18 -7.08 11.43
N GLY A 42 31.49 -7.58 12.47
CA GLY A 42 32.11 -8.37 13.53
C GLY A 42 32.75 -9.65 13.00
N LEU A 43 32.01 -10.41 12.17
CA LEU A 43 32.50 -11.62 11.50
C LEU A 43 33.68 -11.34 10.58
N LEU A 44 33.70 -10.20 9.89
CA LEU A 44 34.85 -9.78 9.09
C LEU A 44 36.04 -9.39 9.94
N ILE A 45 35.84 -8.77 11.10
CA ILE A 45 36.94 -8.41 12.00
C ILE A 45 37.55 -9.68 12.61
N THR A 46 36.72 -10.62 13.11
CA THR A 46 37.20 -11.92 13.62
C THR A 46 37.76 -12.80 12.52
N GLY A 47 37.16 -12.78 11.33
CA GLY A 47 37.63 -13.50 10.14
C GLY A 47 38.88 -12.88 9.51
N SER A 48 39.10 -11.56 9.59
CA SER A 48 40.32 -10.91 9.09
C SER A 48 41.56 -11.21 9.92
N LEU A 49 41.39 -11.80 11.11
CA LEU A 49 42.46 -12.42 11.88
C LEU A 49 42.82 -13.85 11.38
N GLY A 50 42.05 -14.43 10.44
CA GLY A 50 42.22 -15.82 9.95
C GLY A 50 42.11 -16.04 8.43
N ILE A 51 41.51 -15.13 7.66
CA ILE A 51 41.44 -15.17 6.19
C ILE A 51 42.73 -14.54 5.65
N GLY A 52 43.84 -15.24 5.85
CA GLY A 52 45.14 -14.69 5.52
C GLY A 52 46.26 -15.69 5.28
N GLN A 53 46.03 -17.01 5.31
CA GLN A 53 47.15 -17.94 5.10
C GLN A 53 47.19 -18.71 3.78
N GLU A 54 46.10 -19.06 3.07
CA GLU A 54 46.26 -20.02 1.93
C GLU A 54 45.43 -19.83 0.64
N ALA A 55 44.79 -18.68 0.37
CA ALA A 55 44.04 -18.51 -0.88
C ALA A 55 44.83 -17.79 -2.00
N THR A 56 45.48 -18.59 -2.86
CA THR A 56 45.80 -18.40 -4.31
C THR A 56 46.43 -17.08 -4.78
N GLY A 57 47.63 -17.18 -5.38
CA GLY A 57 48.54 -16.09 -5.77
C GLY A 57 48.12 -15.14 -6.91
N LEU A 58 46.85 -14.71 -7.03
CA LEU A 58 46.46 -13.63 -7.96
C LEU A 58 46.07 -12.34 -7.19
N PRO A 59 46.94 -11.31 -7.17
CA PRO A 59 46.74 -10.09 -6.36
C PRO A 59 45.54 -9.24 -6.80
N TRP A 60 45.12 -9.32 -8.06
CA TRP A 60 43.95 -8.59 -8.56
C TRP A 60 42.60 -9.21 -8.14
N ALA A 61 42.57 -10.47 -7.69
CA ALA A 61 41.35 -11.05 -7.12
C ALA A 61 41.11 -10.56 -5.68
N ARG A 62 42.14 -10.05 -4.99
CA ARG A 62 42.05 -9.59 -3.59
C ARG A 62 41.30 -8.25 -3.45
N TRP A 63 41.58 -7.25 -4.28
CA TRP A 63 41.03 -5.90 -4.06
C TRP A 63 39.49 -5.85 -4.17
N TRP A 64 38.89 -6.56 -5.14
CA TRP A 64 37.43 -6.58 -5.27
C TRP A 64 36.75 -7.36 -4.13
N LEU A 65 37.37 -8.42 -3.61
CA LEU A 65 36.88 -9.15 -2.43
C LEU A 65 36.93 -8.28 -1.16
N TRP A 66 37.98 -7.48 -0.98
CA TRP A 66 38.04 -6.47 0.08
C TRP A 66 36.98 -5.40 -0.09
N LEU A 67 36.75 -4.96 -1.33
CA LEU A 67 35.72 -3.98 -1.67
C LEU A 67 34.33 -4.52 -1.33
N VAL A 68 33.99 -5.75 -1.76
CA VAL A 68 32.69 -6.38 -1.47
C VAL A 68 32.52 -6.66 0.03
N SER A 69 33.56 -7.16 0.71
CA SER A 69 33.54 -7.41 2.15
C SER A 69 33.34 -6.12 2.97
N LEU A 70 33.87 -4.97 2.55
CA LEU A 70 33.65 -3.71 3.26
C LEU A 70 32.33 -3.03 2.84
N LEU A 71 31.96 -3.16 1.57
CA LEU A 71 30.84 -2.45 0.95
C LEU A 71 29.49 -3.02 1.40
N ILE A 72 29.35 -4.33 1.57
CA ILE A 72 28.10 -4.95 2.04
C ILE A 72 27.74 -4.51 3.48
N PRO A 73 28.60 -4.69 4.51
CA PRO A 73 28.29 -4.23 5.86
C PRO A 73 28.23 -2.71 5.92
N GLY A 74 29.10 -2.01 5.18
CA GLY A 74 29.08 -0.56 5.07
C GLY A 74 27.73 -0.05 4.55
N ALA A 75 27.18 -0.67 3.49
CA ALA A 75 25.88 -0.33 2.95
C ALA A 75 24.74 -0.66 3.93
N LEU A 76 24.77 -1.84 4.57
CA LEU A 76 23.75 -2.22 5.57
C LEU A 76 23.73 -1.27 6.77
N LEU A 77 24.91 -0.90 7.28
CA LEU A 77 25.06 0.08 8.36
C LEU A 77 24.64 1.47 7.90
N ALA A 78 25.07 1.91 6.71
CA ALA A 78 24.73 3.24 6.20
C ALA A 78 23.22 3.38 5.94
N PHE A 79 22.58 2.43 5.26
CA PHE A 79 21.14 2.45 5.01
C PHE A 79 20.33 2.27 6.28
N GLY A 80 20.72 1.32 7.15
CA GLY A 80 20.06 1.11 8.45
C GLY A 80 20.17 2.34 9.35
N ALA A 81 21.37 2.91 9.49
CA ALA A 81 21.60 4.10 10.29
C ALA A 81 20.93 5.35 9.69
N ALA A 82 20.98 5.54 8.37
CA ALA A 82 20.30 6.66 7.70
C ALA A 82 18.77 6.57 7.88
N GLY A 83 18.20 5.37 7.79
CA GLY A 83 16.78 5.12 8.06
C GLY A 83 16.40 5.40 9.52
N LEU A 84 17.19 4.89 10.47
CA LEU A 84 17.03 5.20 11.90
C LEU A 84 17.17 6.70 12.19
N VAL A 85 18.17 7.36 11.61
CA VAL A 85 18.38 8.81 11.74
C VAL A 85 17.23 9.58 11.10
N ARG A 86 16.65 9.13 9.99
CA ARG A 86 15.46 9.74 9.39
C ARG A 86 14.23 9.60 10.29
N ILE A 87 14.04 8.43 10.90
CA ILE A 87 12.96 8.20 11.88
C ILE A 87 13.19 9.09 13.10
N VAL A 88 14.39 9.08 13.70
CA VAL A 88 14.74 9.87 14.88
C VAL A 88 14.68 11.38 14.59
N ARG A 89 15.16 11.84 13.42
CA ARG A 89 15.04 13.25 12.99
C ARG A 89 13.60 13.62 12.64
N GLY A 90 12.75 12.65 12.31
CA GLY A 90 11.31 12.83 12.16
C GLY A 90 10.57 12.78 13.49
N TRP A 91 11.20 12.20 14.52
CA TRP A 91 10.70 12.11 15.88
C TRP A 91 10.92 13.45 16.57
N GLY A 92 9.84 14.18 16.84
CA GLY A 92 9.92 15.48 17.52
C GLY A 92 10.13 16.70 16.62
N LYS A 93 10.21 16.55 15.28
CA LYS A 93 10.01 17.72 14.39
C LYS A 93 8.51 18.02 14.31
N SER A 94 8.12 19.17 14.86
CA SER A 94 6.76 19.70 14.78
C SER A 94 6.23 19.67 13.35
N GLU A 95 4.98 19.25 13.18
CA GLU A 95 4.28 19.16 11.89
C GLU A 95 4.26 20.52 11.14
N GLU A 96 4.45 21.63 11.83
CA GLU A 96 4.54 22.98 11.25
C GLU A 96 5.71 23.15 10.28
N ARG A 97 6.87 22.51 10.53
CA ARG A 97 8.01 22.58 9.59
C ARG A 97 7.85 21.67 8.37
N ARG A 98 7.04 20.61 8.46
CA ARG A 98 6.70 19.76 7.30
C ARG A 98 5.61 20.41 6.45
N ALA A 99 4.58 20.95 7.09
CA ALA A 99 3.52 21.72 6.44
C ALA A 99 4.04 23.01 5.78
N ALA A 100 5.05 23.69 6.34
CA ALA A 100 5.67 24.85 5.71
C ALA A 100 6.47 24.49 4.44
N ALA A 101 7.04 23.29 4.36
CA ALA A 101 7.78 22.82 3.19
C ALA A 101 6.83 22.34 2.06
N GLU A 102 5.72 21.69 2.43
CA GLU A 102 4.67 21.26 1.49
C GLU A 102 3.78 22.42 1.03
N GLY A 103 3.48 23.38 1.92
CA GLY A 103 2.69 24.58 1.59
C GLY A 103 3.34 25.48 0.55
N LEU A 104 4.68 25.56 0.52
CA LEU A 104 5.39 26.28 -0.53
C LEU A 104 5.31 25.56 -1.89
N ALA A 105 5.39 24.22 -1.90
CA ALA A 105 5.26 23.43 -3.12
C ALA A 105 3.83 23.54 -3.70
N ASN A 106 2.80 23.44 -2.85
CA ASN A 106 1.41 23.61 -3.25
C ASN A 106 1.10 25.04 -3.73
N LEU A 107 1.72 26.07 -3.13
CA LEU A 107 1.63 27.45 -3.61
C LEU A 107 2.25 27.60 -5.01
N ILE A 108 3.41 27.00 -5.25
CA ILE A 108 4.09 27.03 -6.56
C ILE A 108 3.26 26.29 -7.62
N GLU A 109 2.66 25.15 -7.28
CA GLU A 109 1.79 24.40 -8.18
C GLU A 109 0.48 25.15 -8.49
N SER A 110 -0.08 25.89 -7.52
CA SER A 110 -1.24 26.77 -7.74
C SER A 110 -0.95 28.01 -8.60
N MET A 111 0.33 28.38 -8.75
CA MET A 111 0.78 29.49 -9.59
C MET A 111 1.17 29.04 -11.01
N ALA A 112 1.17 27.73 -11.30
CA ALA A 112 1.40 27.24 -12.65
C ALA A 112 0.18 27.56 -13.54
N PRO A 113 0.36 28.15 -14.74
CA PRO A 113 -0.73 28.41 -15.66
C PRO A 113 -1.37 27.07 -16.09
N PRO A 114 -2.71 26.98 -16.16
CA PRO A 114 -3.39 25.74 -16.49
C PRO A 114 -3.06 25.33 -17.93
N GLU A 115 -2.38 24.20 -18.09
CA GLU A 115 -2.37 23.48 -19.35
C GLU A 115 -3.68 22.70 -19.47
N ASP A 116 -4.41 23.04 -20.54
CA ASP A 116 -5.61 22.40 -21.09
C ASP A 116 -6.98 23.04 -20.77
N GLY A 117 -7.71 23.31 -21.85
CA GLY A 117 -8.86 24.22 -21.96
C GLY A 117 -10.20 23.66 -21.49
N SER A 118 -10.23 22.79 -20.49
CA SER A 118 -11.48 22.37 -19.83
C SER A 118 -11.51 22.89 -18.40
N ARG A 119 -12.46 23.80 -18.10
CA ARG A 119 -12.68 24.31 -16.73
C ARG A 119 -13.03 23.13 -15.82
N ARG A 120 -12.02 22.57 -15.16
CA ARG A 120 -12.20 21.50 -14.19
C ARG A 120 -12.90 22.08 -12.95
N PRO A 121 -13.98 21.45 -12.46
CA PRO A 121 -14.64 21.89 -11.24
C PRO A 121 -13.65 21.81 -10.05
N PRO A 122 -13.59 22.85 -9.19
CA PRO A 122 -12.65 22.91 -8.08
C PRO A 122 -12.90 21.76 -7.09
N GLY A 123 -11.83 21.14 -6.60
CA GLY A 123 -11.90 20.07 -5.62
C GLY A 123 -12.35 18.69 -6.17
N VAL A 124 -12.61 18.55 -7.46
CA VAL A 124 -12.91 17.23 -8.06
C VAL A 124 -11.60 16.49 -8.41
N PRO A 125 -11.40 15.23 -7.97
CA PRO A 125 -10.21 14.44 -8.28
C PRO A 125 -9.95 14.26 -9.78
N ALA A 126 -8.69 14.01 -10.15
CA ALA A 126 -8.32 13.87 -11.56
C ALA A 126 -8.85 12.54 -12.08
N CYS A 127 -9.36 12.54 -13.30
CA CYS A 127 -9.85 11.32 -13.94
C CYS A 127 -8.73 10.52 -14.61
N GLU A 128 -7.51 11.07 -14.70
CA GLU A 128 -6.39 10.49 -15.46
C GLU A 128 -6.10 9.03 -15.07
N ASP A 129 -5.97 8.77 -13.76
CA ASP A 129 -5.72 7.41 -13.24
C ASP A 129 -6.82 6.38 -13.60
N LEU A 130 -8.04 6.84 -13.88
CA LEU A 130 -9.19 6.00 -14.27
C LEU A 130 -9.32 5.81 -15.78
N VAL A 131 -8.70 6.69 -16.58
CA VAL A 131 -8.76 6.69 -18.05
C VAL A 131 -7.55 5.96 -18.66
N ASN A 132 -6.49 5.75 -17.89
CA ASN A 132 -5.22 5.17 -18.33
C ASN A 132 -5.30 3.70 -18.82
N SER A 133 -6.42 3.02 -18.64
CA SER A 133 -6.59 1.62 -19.06
C SER A 133 -7.93 1.42 -19.78
N PRO A 134 -7.94 1.31 -21.12
CA PRO A 134 -9.16 0.97 -21.85
C PRO A 134 -9.66 -0.40 -21.41
N GLY A 135 -10.98 -0.55 -21.29
CA GLY A 135 -11.59 -1.84 -20.99
C GLY A 135 -11.57 -2.78 -22.19
N THR A 136 -11.84 -4.05 -21.92
CA THR A 136 -11.86 -5.12 -22.92
C THR A 136 -13.21 -5.26 -23.61
N ILE A 137 -14.30 -4.92 -22.91
CA ILE A 137 -15.67 -4.96 -23.41
C ILE A 137 -16.33 -3.58 -23.26
N LEU A 138 -16.25 -2.98 -22.08
CA LEU A 138 -16.69 -1.60 -21.85
C LEU A 138 -15.52 -0.62 -21.93
N ARG A 139 -15.80 0.67 -22.02
CA ARG A 139 -14.81 1.69 -22.42
C ARG A 139 -13.69 1.88 -21.40
N TYR A 140 -14.00 1.83 -20.09
CA TYR A 140 -13.05 2.13 -19.03
C TYR A 140 -12.90 0.96 -18.07
N ARG A 141 -11.66 0.53 -17.80
CA ARG A 141 -11.35 -0.46 -16.77
C ARG A 141 -10.97 0.24 -15.47
N LEU A 142 -11.68 -0.06 -14.39
CA LEU A 142 -11.41 0.58 -13.11
C LEU A 142 -10.22 -0.07 -12.39
N PRO A 143 -9.31 0.74 -11.80
CA PRO A 143 -8.22 0.23 -11.00
C PRO A 143 -8.72 -0.36 -9.68
N ILE A 144 -8.01 -1.35 -9.16
CA ILE A 144 -8.30 -1.94 -7.85
C ILE A 144 -7.53 -1.14 -6.80
N GLU A 145 -8.24 -0.52 -5.86
CA GLU A 145 -7.63 0.03 -4.65
C GLU A 145 -7.34 -1.11 -3.67
N SER A 146 -6.08 -1.54 -3.60
CA SER A 146 -5.61 -2.53 -2.62
C SER A 146 -4.73 -1.87 -1.56
N PRO A 147 -5.26 -1.51 -0.37
CA PRO A 147 -4.46 -0.93 0.70
C PRO A 147 -3.42 -1.91 1.29
N GLU A 148 -3.53 -3.21 1.02
CA GLU A 148 -2.62 -4.24 1.57
C GLU A 148 -1.37 -4.54 0.73
N SER A 149 -1.28 -4.01 -0.51
CA SER A 149 -0.19 -4.36 -1.43
C SER A 149 1.19 -4.00 -0.85
N TRP A 150 1.34 -2.82 -0.26
CA TRP A 150 2.60 -2.37 0.37
C TRP A 150 3.07 -3.27 1.50
N THR A 151 2.15 -3.88 2.26
CA THR A 151 2.53 -4.79 3.35
C THR A 151 3.06 -6.11 2.83
N LEU A 152 2.52 -6.62 1.72
CA LEU A 152 3.02 -7.84 1.06
C LEU A 152 4.40 -7.59 0.45
N VAL A 153 4.58 -6.44 -0.22
CA VAL A 153 5.87 -6.03 -0.78
C VAL A 153 6.92 -5.92 0.33
N GLY A 154 6.60 -5.24 1.43
CA GLY A 154 7.50 -5.11 2.58
C GLY A 154 7.86 -6.46 3.22
N MET A 155 6.88 -7.35 3.40
CA MET A 155 7.13 -8.71 3.91
C MET A 155 8.00 -9.54 2.96
N GLY A 156 7.76 -9.45 1.65
CA GLY A 156 8.54 -10.16 0.64
C GLY A 156 9.98 -9.68 0.59
N LEU A 157 10.20 -8.35 0.62
CA LEU A 157 11.54 -7.77 0.66
C LEU A 157 12.29 -8.16 1.93
N PHE A 158 11.62 -8.10 3.09
CA PHE A 158 12.21 -8.55 4.35
C PHE A 158 12.61 -10.03 4.30
N ALA A 159 11.72 -10.90 3.82
CA ALA A 159 12.02 -12.32 3.69
C ALA A 159 13.21 -12.56 2.75
N LEU A 160 13.27 -11.86 1.60
CA LEU A 160 14.36 -11.99 0.65
C LEU A 160 15.70 -11.51 1.22
N LEU A 161 15.74 -10.31 1.79
CA LEU A 161 16.97 -9.75 2.36
C LEU A 161 17.48 -10.56 3.55
N TRP A 162 16.59 -10.97 4.45
CA TRP A 162 16.98 -11.78 5.62
C TRP A 162 17.54 -13.14 5.20
N ASN A 163 16.89 -13.80 4.24
CA ASN A 163 17.37 -15.11 3.75
C ASN A 163 18.65 -15.00 2.91
N ALA A 164 18.89 -13.87 2.23
CA ALA A 164 20.16 -13.63 1.54
C ALA A 164 21.33 -13.55 2.54
N VAL A 165 21.17 -12.78 3.64
CA VAL A 165 22.17 -12.71 4.72
C VAL A 165 22.40 -14.08 5.33
N LEU A 166 21.31 -14.80 5.67
CA LEU A 166 21.39 -16.16 6.20
C LEU A 166 22.13 -17.11 5.24
N GLY A 167 21.88 -17.01 3.94
CA GLY A 167 22.53 -17.82 2.91
C GLY A 167 24.04 -17.62 2.88
N VAL A 168 24.51 -16.37 2.94
CA VAL A 168 25.95 -16.06 2.99
C VAL A 168 26.59 -16.65 4.26
N LEU A 169 25.96 -16.47 5.42
CA LEU A 169 26.44 -17.02 6.69
C LEU A 169 26.47 -18.56 6.66
N ALA A 170 25.45 -19.19 6.08
CA ALA A 170 25.35 -20.64 5.97
C ALA A 170 26.40 -21.23 5.02
N VAL A 171 26.73 -20.55 3.91
CA VAL A 171 27.80 -20.97 3.00
C VAL A 171 29.15 -20.89 3.70
N GLY A 172 29.45 -19.80 4.42
CA GLY A 172 30.67 -19.68 5.23
C GLY A 172 30.80 -20.82 6.24
N ALA A 173 29.76 -20.99 7.09
CA ALA A 173 29.71 -22.06 8.07
C ALA A 173 29.84 -23.46 7.46
N GLY A 174 29.27 -23.68 6.26
CA GLY A 174 29.36 -24.94 5.53
C GLY A 174 30.76 -25.23 4.99
N LEU A 175 31.44 -24.22 4.45
CA LEU A 175 32.83 -24.34 3.99
C LEU A 175 33.79 -24.62 5.16
N ASP A 176 33.60 -23.95 6.29
CA ASP A 176 34.39 -24.18 7.50
C ASP A 176 34.17 -25.60 8.03
N LEU A 177 32.92 -26.07 8.07
CA LEU A 177 32.57 -27.43 8.46
C LEU A 177 33.21 -28.48 7.54
N LEU A 178 33.20 -28.26 6.22
CA LEU A 178 33.85 -29.12 5.22
C LEU A 178 35.38 -29.15 5.38
N SER A 179 35.98 -28.05 5.83
CA SER A 179 37.42 -27.95 6.13
C SER A 179 37.80 -28.58 7.48
N GLY A 180 36.83 -29.12 8.22
CA GLY A 180 37.03 -29.71 9.55
C GLY A 180 37.10 -28.69 10.70
N ARG A 181 36.85 -27.40 10.42
CA ARG A 181 36.84 -26.32 11.43
C ARG A 181 35.40 -26.04 11.85
N VAL A 182 35.01 -26.53 13.03
CA VAL A 182 33.66 -26.32 13.55
C VAL A 182 33.63 -25.08 14.42
N GLU A 183 33.05 -24.00 13.90
CA GLU A 183 32.79 -22.78 14.67
C GLU A 183 31.43 -22.88 15.40
N TRP A 184 31.44 -23.45 16.61
CA TRP A 184 30.23 -23.65 17.41
C TRP A 184 29.44 -22.36 17.68
N VAL A 185 30.12 -21.22 17.83
CA VAL A 185 29.48 -19.91 18.05
C VAL A 185 28.70 -19.49 16.80
N LEU A 186 29.29 -19.63 15.61
CA LEU A 186 28.62 -19.32 14.35
C LEU A 186 27.38 -20.21 14.15
N LEU A 187 27.50 -21.51 14.41
CA LEU A 187 26.37 -22.44 14.35
C LEU A 187 25.26 -22.07 15.34
N ALA A 188 25.61 -21.73 16.59
CA ALA A 188 24.64 -21.32 17.60
C ALA A 188 23.89 -20.03 17.21
N VAL A 189 24.57 -19.08 16.56
CA VAL A 189 23.95 -17.85 16.03
C VAL A 189 23.11 -18.13 14.78
N LEU A 190 23.51 -19.10 13.96
CA LEU A 190 22.79 -19.47 12.73
C LEU A 190 21.39 -20.03 13.02
N VAL A 191 21.21 -20.79 14.10
CA VAL A 191 19.93 -21.41 14.46
C VAL A 191 18.77 -20.39 14.61
N PRO A 192 18.86 -19.35 15.45
CA PRO A 192 17.79 -18.36 15.55
C PRO A 192 17.62 -17.54 14.25
N PHE A 193 18.69 -17.26 13.52
CA PHE A 193 18.62 -16.57 12.23
C PHE A 193 17.86 -17.39 11.18
N LEU A 194 18.10 -18.71 11.14
CA LEU A 194 17.37 -19.67 10.32
C LEU A 194 15.90 -19.72 10.70
N ALA A 195 15.59 -19.78 12.00
CA ALA A 195 14.21 -19.78 12.48
C ALA A 195 13.43 -18.53 12.01
N VAL A 196 14.03 -17.33 12.11
CA VAL A 196 13.42 -16.09 11.61
C VAL A 196 13.28 -16.11 10.08
N GLY A 197 14.29 -16.59 9.36
CA GLY A 197 14.26 -16.68 7.89
C GLY A 197 13.13 -17.58 7.39
N VAL A 198 12.99 -18.78 7.98
CA VAL A 198 11.92 -19.72 7.68
C VAL A 198 10.56 -19.14 8.03
N ALA A 199 10.41 -18.53 9.22
CA ALA A 199 9.14 -17.92 9.64
C ALA A 199 8.72 -16.79 8.69
N ALA A 200 9.66 -15.94 8.26
CA ALA A 200 9.40 -14.84 7.32
C ALA A 200 8.89 -15.37 5.96
N VAL A 201 9.54 -16.41 5.42
CA VAL A 201 9.13 -17.05 4.16
C VAL A 201 7.76 -17.68 4.30
N VAL A 202 7.51 -18.46 5.37
CA VAL A 202 6.21 -19.11 5.60
C VAL A 202 5.09 -18.07 5.72
N LEU A 203 5.30 -16.99 6.47
CA LEU A 203 4.30 -15.92 6.62
C LEU A 203 4.05 -15.18 5.30
N PHE A 204 5.12 -14.85 4.56
CA PHE A 204 5.01 -14.21 3.25
C PHE A 204 4.23 -15.09 2.27
N VAL A 205 4.65 -16.35 2.10
CA VAL A 205 4.01 -17.32 1.20
C VAL A 205 2.55 -17.53 1.60
N ARG A 206 2.26 -17.74 2.89
CA ARG A 206 0.89 -17.87 3.38
C ARG A 206 0.05 -16.64 3.04
N ARG A 207 0.56 -15.43 3.25
CA ARG A 207 -0.18 -14.20 2.98
C ARG A 207 -0.37 -13.98 1.48
N LEU A 208 0.66 -14.25 0.68
CA LEU A 208 0.60 -14.20 -0.78
C LEU A 208 -0.49 -15.14 -1.31
N PHE A 209 -0.49 -16.40 -0.86
CA PHE A 209 -1.53 -17.36 -1.22
C PHE A 209 -2.93 -16.90 -0.80
N LEU A 210 -3.09 -16.36 0.41
CA LEU A 210 -4.40 -15.87 0.86
C LEU A 210 -4.90 -14.69 0.01
N THR A 211 -4.01 -13.83 -0.47
CA THR A 211 -4.38 -12.68 -1.32
C THR A 211 -4.68 -13.09 -2.76
N THR A 212 -3.97 -14.09 -3.31
CA THR A 212 -4.12 -14.51 -4.72
C THR A 212 -5.11 -15.66 -4.93
N ALA A 213 -5.47 -16.41 -3.88
CA ALA A 213 -6.25 -17.66 -3.99
C ALA A 213 -7.67 -17.52 -4.55
N VAL A 214 -8.26 -16.34 -4.52
CA VAL A 214 -9.66 -16.11 -4.94
C VAL A 214 -9.77 -15.90 -6.46
N GLY A 215 -8.68 -15.47 -7.11
CA GLY A 215 -8.68 -15.06 -8.51
C GLY A 215 -8.81 -13.54 -8.71
N THR A 216 -8.68 -13.10 -9.95
CA THR A 216 -8.70 -11.69 -10.34
C THR A 216 -10.13 -11.17 -10.46
N THR A 217 -10.42 -10.01 -9.89
CA THR A 217 -11.68 -9.28 -10.11
C THR A 217 -11.41 -8.12 -11.04
N GLN A 218 -12.15 -8.03 -12.14
CA GLN A 218 -12.09 -6.94 -13.09
C GLN A 218 -13.45 -6.26 -13.15
N LEU A 219 -13.44 -4.94 -13.18
CA LEU A 219 -14.62 -4.12 -13.27
C LEU A 219 -14.42 -3.12 -14.41
N GLU A 220 -15.37 -3.06 -15.33
CA GLU A 220 -15.38 -2.09 -16.42
C GLU A 220 -16.68 -1.30 -16.39
N ILE A 221 -16.63 -0.05 -16.86
CA ILE A 221 -17.78 0.86 -16.89
C ILE A 221 -17.94 1.49 -18.28
N SER A 222 -19.18 1.78 -18.67
CA SER A 222 -19.50 2.32 -20.00
C SER A 222 -18.88 3.69 -20.25
N ASP A 223 -18.97 4.58 -19.27
CA ASP A 223 -18.60 5.99 -19.42
C ASP A 223 -17.99 6.55 -18.13
N HIS A 224 -17.12 7.54 -18.30
CA HIS A 224 -16.48 8.28 -17.22
C HIS A 224 -16.15 9.70 -17.72
N PRO A 225 -16.29 10.76 -16.90
CA PRO A 225 -16.76 10.78 -15.53
C PRO A 225 -18.26 10.48 -15.38
N LEU A 226 -18.65 10.07 -14.16
CA LEU A 226 -20.05 9.81 -13.85
C LEU A 226 -20.79 11.11 -13.49
N LEU A 227 -22.08 11.16 -13.76
CA LEU A 227 -22.95 12.31 -13.50
C LEU A 227 -24.16 11.89 -12.66
N PRO A 228 -24.60 12.73 -11.70
CA PRO A 228 -25.81 12.50 -10.94
C PRO A 228 -27.04 12.28 -11.83
N GLY A 229 -27.91 11.35 -11.43
CA GLY A 229 -29.17 11.03 -12.11
C GLY A 229 -29.02 10.18 -13.38
N ARG A 230 -27.80 9.78 -13.74
CA ARG A 230 -27.55 8.90 -14.89
C ARG A 230 -27.33 7.46 -14.47
N SER A 231 -27.57 6.56 -15.42
CA SER A 231 -27.30 5.13 -15.28
C SER A 231 -26.16 4.72 -16.19
N TYR A 232 -25.33 3.81 -15.72
CA TYR A 232 -24.11 3.36 -16.38
C TYR A 232 -24.05 1.85 -16.39
N ASP A 233 -23.62 1.28 -17.51
CA ASP A 233 -23.41 -0.15 -17.59
C ASP A 233 -22.07 -0.52 -16.96
N VAL A 234 -22.10 -1.58 -16.15
CA VAL A 234 -20.96 -2.10 -15.42
C VAL A 234 -20.80 -3.58 -15.73
N LEU A 235 -19.62 -3.94 -16.20
CA LEU A 235 -19.23 -5.33 -16.41
C LEU A 235 -18.39 -5.79 -15.23
N LEU A 236 -18.88 -6.80 -14.51
CA LEU A 236 -18.11 -7.51 -13.51
C LEU A 236 -17.58 -8.81 -14.09
N ALA A 237 -16.25 -8.95 -14.10
CA ALA A 237 -15.56 -10.19 -14.43
C ALA A 237 -14.84 -10.74 -13.20
N GLN A 238 -15.21 -11.94 -12.74
CA GLN A 238 -14.53 -12.64 -11.66
C GLN A 238 -13.85 -13.89 -12.20
N GLY A 239 -12.52 -13.91 -12.15
CA GLY A 239 -11.73 -15.11 -12.38
C GLY A 239 -11.59 -15.94 -11.11
N GLY A 240 -11.06 -17.15 -11.25
CA GLY A 240 -10.82 -18.06 -10.13
C GLY A 240 -11.35 -19.45 -10.42
N SER A 241 -11.55 -20.23 -9.36
CA SER A 241 -12.18 -21.54 -9.47
C SER A 241 -12.94 -21.90 -8.21
N GLY A 242 -14.00 -22.67 -8.38
CA GLY A 242 -14.83 -23.18 -7.29
C GLY A 242 -16.16 -22.44 -7.14
N VAL A 243 -16.82 -22.71 -6.02
CA VAL A 243 -18.16 -22.19 -5.70
C VAL A 243 -18.03 -20.96 -4.82
N PHE A 244 -18.75 -19.90 -5.19
CA PHE A 244 -18.95 -18.69 -4.41
C PHE A 244 -20.37 -18.71 -3.85
N VAL A 245 -20.48 -18.80 -2.52
CA VAL A 245 -21.75 -18.76 -1.80
C VAL A 245 -22.48 -17.46 -2.11
N SER A 246 -21.74 -16.35 -2.12
CA SER A 246 -22.25 -15.08 -2.59
C SER A 246 -21.17 -14.23 -3.25
N LEU A 247 -21.60 -13.43 -4.21
CA LEU A 247 -20.85 -12.33 -4.82
C LEU A 247 -21.78 -11.11 -4.80
N THR A 248 -21.33 -10.01 -4.22
CA THR A 248 -22.13 -8.80 -4.03
C THR A 248 -21.40 -7.61 -4.63
N LEU A 249 -22.13 -6.80 -5.39
CA LEU A 249 -21.68 -5.52 -5.91
C LEU A 249 -22.49 -4.41 -5.27
N THR A 250 -21.80 -3.51 -4.57
CA THR A 250 -22.40 -2.38 -3.85
C THR A 250 -21.77 -1.07 -4.30
N LEU A 251 -22.59 -0.05 -4.47
CA LEU A 251 -22.12 1.33 -4.65
C LEU A 251 -22.02 1.98 -3.27
N GLU A 252 -20.86 2.56 -2.94
CA GLU A 252 -20.61 3.19 -1.65
C GLU A 252 -20.10 4.62 -1.82
N VAL A 253 -20.49 5.48 -0.88
CA VAL A 253 -19.87 6.79 -0.65
C VAL A 253 -19.12 6.73 0.67
N GLU A 254 -17.81 6.93 0.59
CA GLU A 254 -16.94 7.09 1.76
C GLU A 254 -16.60 8.57 1.94
N GLU A 255 -16.90 9.09 3.12
CA GLU A 255 -16.41 10.39 3.56
C GLU A 255 -15.17 10.19 4.43
N MET A 256 -14.13 10.96 4.13
CA MET A 256 -12.88 10.98 4.87
C MET A 256 -12.64 12.39 5.38
N ALA A 257 -12.44 12.53 6.68
CA ALA A 257 -12.09 13.80 7.31
C ALA A 257 -10.83 13.60 8.15
N SER A 258 -9.84 14.45 7.92
CA SER A 258 -8.60 14.53 8.70
C SER A 258 -8.65 15.78 9.56
N PHE A 259 -8.56 15.62 10.87
CA PHE A 259 -8.57 16.71 11.83
C PHE A 259 -7.44 16.56 12.84
N ARG A 260 -6.99 17.70 13.39
CA ARG A 260 -6.00 17.71 14.46
C ARG A 260 -6.70 17.61 15.80
N GLN A 261 -6.31 16.61 16.60
CA GLN A 261 -6.75 16.47 17.99
C GLN A 261 -5.54 16.66 18.90
N GLY A 262 -5.33 17.90 19.36
CA GLY A 262 -4.11 18.28 20.08
C GLY A 262 -2.90 18.25 19.13
N THR A 263 -1.91 17.41 19.46
CA THR A 263 -0.72 17.17 18.62
C THR A 263 -0.88 15.98 17.65
N ASP A 264 -2.01 15.27 17.70
CA ASP A 264 -2.24 14.08 16.88
C ASP A 264 -3.13 14.42 15.68
N THR A 265 -2.63 14.25 14.46
CA THR A 265 -3.46 14.25 13.26
C THR A 265 -4.22 12.93 13.16
N ARG A 266 -5.55 12.99 13.09
CA ARG A 266 -6.44 11.82 12.98
C ARG A 266 -7.25 11.90 11.72
N THR A 267 -7.23 10.82 10.96
CA THR A 267 -8.10 10.61 9.81
C THR A 267 -9.22 9.66 10.19
N GLU A 268 -10.46 10.13 10.11
CA GLU A 268 -11.65 9.31 10.21
C GLU A 268 -12.21 9.04 8.81
N ARG A 269 -12.73 7.82 8.62
CA ARG A 269 -13.39 7.37 7.39
C ARG A 269 -14.71 6.72 7.74
N ILE A 270 -15.77 7.12 7.06
CA ILE A 270 -17.12 6.61 7.29
C ILE A 270 -17.83 6.37 5.96
N ILE A 271 -18.60 5.29 5.90
CA ILE A 271 -19.51 5.03 4.78
C ILE A 271 -20.81 5.75 5.09
N VAL A 272 -21.01 6.88 4.44
CA VAL A 272 -22.20 7.73 4.62
C VAL A 272 -23.39 7.19 3.86
N TRP A 273 -23.13 6.48 2.76
CA TRP A 273 -24.17 5.89 1.94
C TRP A 273 -23.69 4.59 1.28
N ARG A 274 -24.58 3.61 1.20
CA ARG A 274 -24.35 2.31 0.57
C ARG A 274 -25.64 1.83 -0.06
N GLU A 275 -25.55 1.40 -1.31
CA GLU A 275 -26.63 0.74 -2.04
C GLU A 275 -26.16 -0.61 -2.59
N LEU A 276 -26.99 -1.64 -2.41
CA LEU A 276 -26.77 -2.94 -3.06
C LEU A 276 -27.26 -2.86 -4.49
N VAL A 277 -26.33 -2.94 -5.45
CA VAL A 277 -26.68 -2.98 -6.87
C VAL A 277 -27.15 -4.38 -7.23
N LYS A 278 -26.35 -5.40 -6.89
CA LYS A 278 -26.67 -6.79 -7.20
C LYS A 278 -25.99 -7.77 -6.25
N GLU A 279 -26.69 -8.85 -5.96
CA GLU A 279 -26.16 -10.04 -5.31
C GLU A 279 -26.38 -11.24 -6.23
N TRP A 280 -25.33 -12.04 -6.39
CA TRP A 280 -25.37 -13.37 -7.01
C TRP A 280 -25.08 -14.41 -5.93
N LYS A 281 -25.85 -15.49 -5.91
CA LYS A 281 -25.70 -16.61 -4.98
C LYS A 281 -25.28 -17.85 -5.74
N ASP A 282 -24.51 -18.71 -5.08
CA ASP A 282 -24.08 -20.01 -5.60
C ASP A 282 -23.42 -19.95 -6.99
N VAL A 283 -22.53 -18.96 -7.18
CA VAL A 283 -21.83 -18.74 -8.46
C VAL A 283 -20.74 -19.79 -8.61
N GLN A 284 -20.84 -20.59 -9.68
CA GLN A 284 -19.85 -21.61 -10.01
C GLN A 284 -18.87 -21.06 -11.05
N ILE A 285 -17.58 -21.02 -10.69
CA ILE A 285 -16.52 -20.58 -11.58
C ILE A 285 -15.64 -21.79 -11.93
N THR A 286 -15.62 -22.15 -13.20
CA THR A 286 -14.79 -23.26 -13.70
C THR A 286 -13.36 -22.75 -13.93
N PRO A 287 -12.31 -23.50 -13.56
CA PRO A 287 -10.93 -23.11 -13.86
C PRO A 287 -10.76 -22.74 -15.34
N GLY A 288 -10.18 -21.56 -15.60
CA GLY A 288 -9.94 -21.05 -16.96
C GLY A 288 -11.10 -20.29 -17.59
N VAL A 289 -12.31 -20.35 -17.01
CA VAL A 289 -13.47 -19.55 -17.44
C VAL A 289 -13.74 -18.48 -16.37
N ARG A 290 -13.86 -17.22 -16.80
CA ARG A 290 -14.23 -16.11 -15.91
C ARG A 290 -15.75 -15.97 -15.85
N PHE A 291 -16.29 -15.74 -14.66
CA PHE A 291 -17.68 -15.34 -14.48
C PHE A 291 -17.84 -13.90 -14.96
N GLU A 292 -18.74 -13.66 -15.92
CA GLU A 292 -19.01 -12.34 -16.49
C GLU A 292 -20.48 -12.00 -16.36
N THR A 293 -20.78 -10.77 -15.93
CA THR A 293 -22.15 -10.29 -15.79
C THR A 293 -22.20 -8.78 -16.03
N HIS A 294 -23.25 -8.36 -16.73
CA HIS A 294 -23.57 -6.95 -16.95
C HIS A 294 -24.63 -6.53 -15.94
N VAL A 295 -24.42 -5.37 -15.31
CA VAL A 295 -25.38 -4.73 -14.41
C VAL A 295 -25.40 -3.24 -14.67
N THR A 296 -26.56 -2.62 -14.53
CA THR A 296 -26.69 -1.17 -14.63
C THR A 296 -26.64 -0.56 -13.24
N VAL A 297 -25.77 0.43 -13.06
CA VAL A 297 -25.63 1.20 -11.81
C VAL A 297 -26.19 2.60 -12.05
N ALA A 298 -27.17 3.00 -11.24
CA ALA A 298 -27.71 4.35 -11.26
C ALA A 298 -26.99 5.21 -10.22
N ILE A 299 -26.52 6.40 -10.62
CA ILE A 299 -26.05 7.42 -9.69
C ILE A 299 -27.27 8.24 -9.27
N PRO A 300 -27.57 8.38 -7.96
CA PRO A 300 -28.72 9.15 -7.50
C PRO A 300 -28.71 10.60 -8.05
N ALA A 301 -29.88 11.16 -8.36
CA ALA A 301 -29.99 12.52 -8.91
C ALA A 301 -29.45 13.60 -7.94
N GLY A 302 -29.60 13.39 -6.63
CA GLY A 302 -29.05 14.25 -5.59
C GLY A 302 -27.67 13.80 -5.08
N ALA A 303 -26.94 12.99 -5.85
CA ALA A 303 -25.61 12.52 -5.45
C ALA A 303 -24.63 13.70 -5.30
N MET A 304 -23.98 13.78 -4.15
CA MET A 304 -22.84 14.67 -3.95
C MET A 304 -21.71 14.28 -4.92
N HIS A 305 -21.06 15.25 -5.56
CA HIS A 305 -19.92 14.99 -6.43
C HIS A 305 -18.72 14.43 -5.64
N SER A 306 -17.82 13.73 -6.33
CA SER A 306 -16.53 13.33 -5.75
C SER A 306 -15.73 14.59 -5.43
N PHE A 307 -15.22 14.65 -4.20
CA PHE A 307 -14.49 15.81 -3.69
C PHE A 307 -13.19 15.37 -3.01
N ALA A 308 -12.12 16.14 -3.16
CA ALA A 308 -10.87 15.96 -2.45
C ALA A 308 -10.23 17.31 -2.13
N SER A 309 -9.87 17.49 -0.87
CA SER A 309 -9.04 18.55 -0.34
C SER A 309 -7.99 17.98 0.61
N GLU A 310 -7.14 18.84 1.17
CA GLU A 310 -6.11 18.44 2.14
C GLU A 310 -6.68 17.70 3.35
N HIS A 311 -7.89 18.08 3.79
CA HIS A 311 -8.48 17.58 5.02
C HIS A 311 -9.78 16.81 4.82
N ASN A 312 -10.50 17.02 3.71
CA ASN A 312 -11.80 16.38 3.49
C ASN A 312 -11.86 15.73 2.12
N ALA A 313 -12.48 14.54 2.04
CA ALA A 313 -12.72 13.89 0.78
C ALA A 313 -14.05 13.13 0.78
N VAL A 314 -14.78 13.23 -0.32
CA VAL A 314 -15.96 12.42 -0.64
C VAL A 314 -15.58 11.51 -1.80
N ARG A 315 -15.54 10.20 -1.53
CA ARG A 315 -15.08 9.18 -2.47
C ARG A 315 -16.23 8.26 -2.84
N TRP A 316 -16.56 8.24 -4.12
CA TRP A 316 -17.43 7.22 -4.71
C TRP A 316 -16.63 5.99 -5.05
N ARG A 317 -17.21 4.81 -4.81
CA ARG A 317 -16.57 3.54 -5.12
C ARG A 317 -17.57 2.42 -5.33
N ILE A 318 -17.23 1.50 -6.21
CA ILE A 318 -17.89 0.20 -6.30
C ILE A 318 -17.09 -0.79 -5.47
N VAL A 319 -17.78 -1.47 -4.57
CA VAL A 319 -17.20 -2.53 -3.74
C VAL A 319 -17.75 -3.86 -4.19
N VAL A 320 -16.83 -4.75 -4.59
CA VAL A 320 -17.14 -6.14 -4.90
C VAL A 320 -16.67 -6.98 -3.72
N ALA A 321 -17.61 -7.65 -3.06
CA ALA A 321 -17.30 -8.59 -1.99
C ALA A 321 -17.77 -9.98 -2.38
N GLY A 322 -16.95 -11.00 -2.12
CA GLY A 322 -17.32 -12.38 -2.42
C GLY A 322 -16.95 -13.33 -1.30
N ARG A 323 -17.77 -14.37 -1.15
CA ARG A 323 -17.65 -15.42 -0.14
C ARG A 323 -17.47 -16.77 -0.85
N PRO A 324 -16.23 -17.12 -1.24
CA PRO A 324 -15.94 -18.45 -1.73
C PRO A 324 -16.15 -19.50 -0.62
N GLU A 325 -16.59 -20.70 -0.98
CA GLU A 325 -16.96 -21.75 -0.02
C GLU A 325 -15.73 -22.27 0.77
N ARG A 326 -14.60 -22.47 0.08
CA ARG A 326 -13.38 -23.10 0.64
C ARG A 326 -12.24 -22.12 0.92
N ARG A 327 -12.45 -20.82 0.72
CA ARG A 327 -11.41 -19.78 0.76
C ARG A 327 -11.89 -18.61 1.63
N PRO A 328 -11.00 -17.74 2.13
CA PRO A 328 -11.42 -16.56 2.87
C PRO A 328 -12.27 -15.62 2.00
N ALA A 329 -13.25 -14.96 2.64
CA ALA A 329 -13.99 -13.88 2.00
C ALA A 329 -13.05 -12.74 1.61
N PHE A 330 -13.36 -12.10 0.49
CA PHE A 330 -12.55 -11.02 -0.05
C PHE A 330 -13.41 -9.79 -0.33
N THR A 331 -12.73 -8.65 -0.43
CA THR A 331 -13.32 -7.37 -0.82
C THR A 331 -12.34 -6.68 -1.77
N ARG A 332 -12.87 -6.13 -2.87
CA ARG A 332 -12.16 -5.30 -3.84
C ARG A 332 -12.90 -3.98 -3.96
N VAL A 333 -12.15 -2.90 -3.97
CA VAL A 333 -12.68 -1.54 -4.02
C VAL A 333 -12.20 -0.92 -5.32
N PHE A 334 -13.14 -0.36 -6.08
CA PHE A 334 -12.91 0.29 -7.36
C PHE A 334 -13.37 1.75 -7.23
N PRO A 335 -12.45 2.73 -7.24
CA PRO A 335 -12.81 4.13 -7.08
C PRO A 335 -13.55 4.66 -8.31
N LEU A 336 -14.43 5.63 -8.09
CA LEU A 336 -15.21 6.33 -9.11
C LEU A 336 -15.09 7.84 -8.92
N VAL A 337 -15.16 8.59 -10.03
CA VAL A 337 -15.27 10.05 -9.98
C VAL A 337 -16.66 10.46 -10.51
N VAL A 338 -17.45 11.05 -9.62
CA VAL A 338 -18.74 11.67 -9.93
C VAL A 338 -18.53 13.18 -10.05
N HIS A 339 -18.90 13.78 -11.17
CA HIS A 339 -18.84 15.21 -11.40
C HIS A 339 -20.07 15.93 -10.81
N PRO A 340 -19.98 17.24 -10.54
CA PRO A 340 -21.13 18.03 -10.11
C PRO A 340 -22.24 17.98 -11.17
N ALA A 341 -23.49 18.12 -10.71
CA ALA A 341 -24.62 18.24 -11.62
C ALA A 341 -24.43 19.50 -12.49
N ILE A 342 -24.86 19.41 -13.76
CA ILE A 342 -24.67 20.48 -14.76
C ILE A 342 -25.34 21.81 -14.32
N GLY A 343 -26.23 21.79 -13.32
CA GLY A 343 -26.86 22.99 -12.72
C GLY A 343 -26.08 23.68 -11.59
N ASP A 344 -25.15 23.01 -10.90
CA ASP A 344 -24.46 23.58 -9.73
C ASP A 344 -23.41 24.64 -10.11
N THR A 345 -22.87 24.55 -11.33
CA THR A 345 -21.89 25.51 -11.85
C THR A 345 -22.48 26.92 -12.04
N HIS A 346 -23.79 27.02 -12.28
CA HIS A 346 -24.48 28.31 -12.43
C HIS A 346 -24.93 28.90 -11.08
N ALA A 347 -25.31 28.06 -10.11
CA ALA A 347 -25.76 28.52 -8.80
C ALA A 347 -24.60 29.12 -7.96
N GLY A 348 -23.41 28.54 -8.01
CA GLY A 348 -22.23 29.05 -7.28
C GLY A 348 -21.68 30.37 -7.83
N LEU A 349 -21.79 30.59 -9.15
CA LEU A 349 -21.41 31.86 -9.78
C LEU A 349 -22.43 32.98 -9.50
N GLN A 350 -23.72 32.64 -9.40
CA GLN A 350 -24.77 33.61 -9.04
C GLN A 350 -24.71 34.01 -7.55
N SER A 351 -24.35 33.11 -6.64
CA SER A 351 -24.19 33.47 -5.22
C SER A 351 -22.97 34.36 -4.95
N LEU A 352 -21.89 34.20 -5.73
CA LEU A 352 -20.72 35.07 -5.66
C LEU A 352 -20.98 36.43 -6.32
N ALA A 353 -21.71 36.47 -7.44
CA ALA A 353 -22.12 37.74 -8.06
C ALA A 353 -23.11 38.53 -7.18
N ALA A 354 -24.04 37.85 -6.51
CA ALA A 354 -24.98 38.49 -5.58
C ALA A 354 -24.31 38.99 -4.29
N ALA A 355 -23.22 38.38 -3.85
CA ALA A 355 -22.44 38.85 -2.69
C ALA A 355 -21.61 40.11 -3.01
N ASP A 356 -21.15 40.26 -4.25
CA ASP A 356 -20.39 41.43 -4.70
C ASP A 356 -21.29 42.65 -4.98
N GLU A 357 -22.57 42.43 -5.27
CA GLU A 357 -23.58 43.48 -5.48
C GLU A 357 -24.16 44.03 -4.17
N VAL A 358 -23.95 43.35 -3.03
CA VAL A 358 -24.33 43.81 -1.68
C VAL A 358 -23.20 44.60 -1.00
N LEU A 359 -21.99 44.57 -1.57
CA LEU A 359 -20.80 45.30 -1.08
C LEU A 359 -20.45 46.55 -1.92
N ARG A 360 -21.30 46.93 -2.87
CA ARG A 360 -21.30 48.24 -3.54
C ARG A 360 -22.56 49.00 -3.18
#